data_AF-A0A9P6NZV0-F1
#
_entry.id   AF-A0A9P6NZV0-F1
#
_cell.length_a   1.000
_cell.length_b   1.000
_cell.length_c   1.000
_cell.angle_alpha   90.00
_cell.angle_beta   90.00
_cell.angle_gamma   90.00
#
_symmetry.space_group_name_H-M   'P 1'
#
loop_
_entity.id
_entity.type
_entity.pdbx_description
1 polymer ?
#
loop_
_entity_poly.entity_id
_entity_poly.type
_entity_poly.pdbx_seq_one_letter_code
_entity_poly.pdbx_strand_id
1 'polypeptide(L)'
;MAFAPANVVADDDPHYVASNYSGPNVAHPNGTWDGHSVCFDYFLHKDNCVHGSIDHPCPTDGTGTGPPSPGYTVHGRTIQQLRSMVQYHEYHPVHRKVAPLVKRYDTTENVDYVAGGNGICGFYNTTTQIGACIWSGDNRTDGTDPATAGWINGRFNSTCGKKLYIQRKGKPETVKYLPVLDGCNFAAQSPADGCFQIYLTEAAFLLFADQDEFNNGYLNSSMSWDFDNLQLDHPWNAPL
;
A
#
# COMPACT_ATOMS: atom_id res chain seq x y z
N MET A 1 2.30 -36.84 -37.89
CA MET A 1 1.57 -35.56 -37.80
C MET A 1 1.98 -34.92 -36.49
N ALA A 2 2.90 -33.96 -36.55
CA ALA A 2 3.40 -33.24 -35.37
C ALA A 2 2.70 -31.87 -35.33
N PHE A 3 1.97 -31.59 -34.27
CA PHE A 3 1.44 -30.27 -33.99
C PHE A 3 2.52 -29.48 -33.23
N ALA A 4 2.97 -28.38 -33.82
CA ALA A 4 3.76 -27.37 -33.13
C ALA A 4 2.85 -26.62 -32.14
N PRO A 5 3.31 -26.27 -30.93
CA PRO A 5 2.60 -25.36 -30.06
C PRO A 5 2.71 -23.91 -30.59
N ALA A 6 1.59 -23.20 -30.52
CA ALA A 6 1.45 -21.81 -30.90
C ALA A 6 2.29 -20.90 -29.98
N ASN A 7 2.99 -19.95 -30.60
CA ASN A 7 3.67 -18.85 -29.92
C ASN A 7 2.66 -18.05 -29.09
N VAL A 8 2.82 -18.06 -27.77
CA VAL A 8 2.31 -17.00 -26.91
C VAL A 8 3.38 -15.91 -26.93
N VAL A 9 3.04 -14.76 -27.50
CA VAL A 9 3.88 -13.57 -27.44
C VAL A 9 3.86 -13.09 -25.98
N ALA A 10 4.96 -13.33 -25.27
CA ALA A 10 5.25 -12.59 -24.05
C ALA A 10 5.62 -11.16 -24.49
N ASP A 11 4.87 -10.16 -24.02
CA ASP A 11 5.32 -8.77 -24.00
C ASP A 11 6.44 -8.67 -22.95
N ASP A 12 7.62 -9.18 -23.29
CA ASP A 12 8.87 -8.88 -22.62
C ASP A 12 9.34 -7.52 -23.14
N ASP A 13 9.01 -6.43 -22.45
CA ASP A 13 9.70 -5.15 -22.63
C ASP A 13 10.98 -5.17 -21.76
N PRO A 14 12.19 -5.36 -22.35
CA PRO A 14 13.42 -5.57 -21.60
C PRO A 14 14.17 -4.26 -21.31
N HIS A 15 13.46 -3.13 -21.26
CA HIS A 15 14.08 -1.81 -21.05
C HIS A 15 13.65 -1.13 -19.73
N TYR A 16 13.64 -1.85 -18.62
CA TYR A 16 13.70 -1.21 -17.29
C TYR A 16 15.18 -1.02 -16.88
N VAL A 17 15.81 -0.01 -17.46
CA VAL A 17 16.98 0.60 -16.82
C VAL A 17 16.41 1.52 -15.77
N ALA A 18 16.60 1.18 -14.49
CA ALA A 18 16.34 2.09 -13.37
C ALA A 18 17.12 3.39 -13.63
N SER A 19 16.47 4.36 -14.24
CA SER A 19 17.04 5.67 -14.50
C SER A 19 16.99 6.43 -13.19
N ASN A 20 18.17 6.89 -12.77
CA ASN A 20 18.38 7.71 -11.58
C ASN A 20 17.59 9.02 -11.67
N TYR A 21 16.30 9.00 -11.36
CA TYR A 21 15.51 10.21 -11.15
C TYR A 21 15.42 10.50 -9.65
N SER A 22 16.52 11.02 -9.13
CA SER A 22 16.59 11.63 -7.80
C SER A 22 15.99 13.04 -7.86
N GLY A 23 14.70 13.17 -7.55
CA GLY A 23 14.19 14.38 -6.90
C GLY A 23 14.91 14.58 -5.56
N PRO A 24 14.94 15.80 -4.99
CA PRO A 24 15.78 16.06 -3.83
C PRO A 24 15.20 15.35 -2.60
N ASN A 25 15.72 14.16 -2.29
CA ASN A 25 15.51 13.49 -1.02
C ASN A 25 16.20 14.33 0.07
N VAL A 26 15.44 15.17 0.77
CA VAL A 26 16.00 16.03 1.82
C VAL A 26 15.86 15.29 3.16
N ALA A 27 16.99 14.84 3.70
CA ALA A 27 17.07 14.40 5.08
C ALA A 27 16.78 15.59 6.00
N HIS A 28 15.72 15.52 6.82
CA HIS A 28 15.53 16.51 7.87
C HIS A 28 16.45 16.24 9.06
N PRO A 29 16.88 17.29 9.80
CA PRO A 29 17.79 17.17 10.93
C PRO A 29 17.27 16.31 12.09
N ASN A 30 16.00 15.90 12.07
CA ASN A 30 15.38 14.99 13.03
C ASN A 30 15.37 13.52 12.57
N GLY A 31 16.00 13.19 11.44
CA GLY A 31 16.03 11.84 10.88
C GLY A 31 14.76 11.43 10.13
N THR A 32 13.80 12.34 9.96
CA THR A 32 12.62 12.16 9.11
C THR A 32 12.98 12.46 7.66
N TRP A 33 12.53 11.61 6.73
CA TRP A 33 12.70 11.82 5.30
C TRP A 33 11.45 12.46 4.72
N ASP A 34 11.63 13.65 4.12
CA ASP A 34 10.60 14.34 3.35
C ASP A 34 10.88 14.01 1.88
N GLY A 35 10.35 12.87 1.43
CA GLY A 35 10.55 12.35 0.08
C GLY A 35 9.59 11.20 -0.18
N HIS A 36 9.45 10.81 -1.44
CA HIS A 36 8.59 9.70 -1.83
C HIS A 36 9.29 8.36 -1.64
N SER A 37 8.53 7.32 -1.28
CA SER A 37 9.07 5.96 -1.20
C SER A 37 9.29 5.37 -2.60
N VAL A 38 10.09 4.30 -2.72
CA VAL A 38 10.30 3.61 -4.01
C VAL A 38 8.97 3.12 -4.59
N CYS A 39 8.05 2.64 -3.75
CA CYS A 39 6.73 2.24 -4.23
C CYS A 39 5.86 3.42 -4.63
N PHE A 40 5.91 4.52 -3.90
CA PHE A 40 5.22 5.74 -4.30
C PHE A 40 5.69 6.16 -5.70
N ASP A 41 7.00 6.27 -5.90
CA ASP A 41 7.59 6.65 -7.17
C ASP A 41 7.26 5.63 -8.28
N TYR A 42 7.29 4.34 -7.98
CA TYR A 42 6.91 3.29 -8.94
C TYR A 42 5.50 3.51 -9.49
N PHE A 43 4.52 3.75 -8.61
CA PHE A 43 3.13 4.01 -9.03
C PHE A 43 2.97 5.37 -9.69
N LEU A 44 3.65 6.40 -9.20
CA LEU A 44 3.66 7.71 -9.84
C LEU A 44 4.15 7.62 -11.29
N HIS A 45 5.20 6.86 -11.57
CA HIS A 45 5.69 6.66 -12.94
C HIS A 45 4.79 5.73 -13.76
N LYS A 46 4.31 4.63 -13.16
CA LYS A 46 3.51 3.62 -13.85
C LYS A 46 2.11 4.12 -14.22
N ASP A 47 1.43 4.74 -13.26
CA ASP A 47 0.01 5.11 -13.37
C ASP A 47 -0.19 6.63 -13.49
N ASN A 48 0.88 7.44 -13.44
CA ASN A 48 0.84 8.91 -13.37
C ASN A 48 0.14 9.45 -12.11
N CYS A 49 -0.07 8.60 -11.11
CA CYS A 49 -0.72 8.91 -9.86
C CYS A 49 -0.46 7.80 -8.83
N VAL A 50 -0.75 8.08 -7.56
CA VAL A 50 -0.67 7.13 -6.45
C VAL A 50 -2.02 7.08 -5.73
N HIS A 51 -2.59 5.89 -5.59
CA HIS A 51 -3.85 5.71 -4.89
C HIS A 51 -3.71 6.08 -3.40
N GLY A 52 -4.72 6.79 -2.87
CA GLY A 52 -4.70 7.27 -1.49
C GLY A 52 -3.66 8.37 -1.19
N SER A 53 -2.84 8.80 -2.15
CA SER A 53 -1.86 9.88 -1.96
C SER A 53 -2.53 11.25 -1.85
N ILE A 54 -1.94 12.14 -1.06
CA ILE A 54 -2.32 13.56 -1.02
C ILE A 54 -1.54 14.42 -2.01
N ASP A 55 -0.34 13.99 -2.40
CA ASP A 55 0.56 14.75 -3.27
C ASP A 55 0.24 14.52 -4.75
N HIS A 56 -0.05 13.26 -5.12
CA HIS A 56 -0.33 12.84 -6.49
C HIS A 56 -1.53 11.87 -6.54
N PRO A 57 -2.73 12.27 -6.09
CA PRO A 57 -3.89 11.38 -6.01
C PRO A 57 -4.32 10.85 -7.38
N CYS A 58 -4.66 9.57 -7.45
CA CYS A 58 -5.38 9.02 -8.60
C CYS A 58 -6.83 9.55 -8.67
N PRO A 59 -7.41 9.68 -9.89
CA PRO A 59 -8.82 10.03 -10.04
C PRO A 59 -9.73 9.01 -9.33
N THR A 60 -10.69 9.51 -8.55
CA THR A 60 -11.57 8.70 -7.69
C THR A 60 -12.76 8.07 -8.42
N ASP A 61 -12.97 8.45 -9.66
CA ASP A 61 -14.04 8.09 -10.57
C ASP A 61 -13.48 7.14 -11.63
N GLY A 62 -13.87 5.87 -11.58
CA GLY A 62 -13.40 4.75 -12.42
C GLY A 62 -13.59 4.89 -13.94
N THR A 63 -13.78 6.09 -14.45
CA THR A 63 -13.62 6.49 -15.84
C THR A 63 -12.31 7.28 -15.93
N GLY A 64 -11.20 6.59 -16.19
CA GLY A 64 -9.91 7.26 -16.36
C GLY A 64 -9.98 8.35 -17.43
N THR A 65 -10.16 9.60 -16.98
CA THR A 65 -9.87 10.89 -17.65
C THR A 65 -10.43 12.00 -16.74
N GLY A 66 -9.64 12.53 -15.81
CA GLY A 66 -10.06 13.73 -15.09
C GLY A 66 -9.16 14.17 -13.94
N PRO A 67 -8.74 15.45 -13.86
CA PRO A 67 -8.27 16.05 -12.61
C PRO A 67 -9.42 16.07 -11.59
N PRO A 68 -9.13 16.19 -10.28
CA PRO A 68 -10.10 16.00 -9.20
C PRO A 68 -11.38 16.81 -9.43
N SER A 69 -12.52 16.16 -9.17
CA SER A 69 -13.85 16.77 -9.22
C SER A 69 -13.83 18.16 -8.57
N PRO A 70 -14.38 19.20 -9.23
CA PRO A 70 -14.41 20.56 -8.71
C PRO A 70 -15.34 20.62 -7.50
N GLY A 71 -14.74 20.49 -6.31
CA GLY A 71 -15.42 20.61 -5.03
C GLY A 71 -14.49 20.89 -3.85
N TYR A 72 -13.19 20.65 -3.98
CA TYR A 72 -12.20 21.01 -2.96
C TYR A 72 -11.06 21.83 -3.55
N THR A 73 -11.33 23.12 -3.75
CA THR A 73 -10.26 24.10 -3.91
C THR A 73 -9.66 24.37 -2.53
N VAL A 74 -8.51 23.77 -2.22
CA VAL A 74 -7.69 24.20 -1.08
C VAL A 74 -6.94 25.47 -1.51
N HIS A 75 -7.67 26.58 -1.63
CA HIS A 75 -7.03 27.89 -1.68
C HIS A 75 -6.56 28.25 -0.25
N GLY A 76 -5.25 28.12 -0.03
CA GLY A 76 -4.49 28.97 0.87
C GLY A 76 -4.69 28.79 2.38
N ARG A 77 -4.79 27.55 2.90
CA ARG A 77 -4.78 27.33 4.35
C ARG A 77 -3.57 26.53 4.79
N THR A 78 -2.87 27.02 5.80
CA THR A 78 -1.67 26.39 6.37
C THR A 78 -2.05 25.16 7.20
N ILE A 79 -1.12 24.19 7.30
CA ILE A 79 -1.28 22.91 8.05
C ILE A 79 -1.80 23.11 9.48
N GLN A 80 -1.59 24.27 10.08
CA GLN A 80 -2.08 24.64 11.42
C GLN A 80 -3.61 24.83 11.49
N GLN A 81 -4.29 25.17 10.39
CA GLN A 81 -5.75 25.35 10.34
C GLN A 81 -6.53 24.05 10.08
N LEU A 82 -5.88 23.00 9.57
CA LEU A 82 -6.50 21.67 9.42
C LEU A 82 -6.65 20.96 10.79
N ARG A 83 -5.77 21.27 11.75
CA ARG A 83 -5.86 20.75 13.13
C ARG A 83 -7.06 21.27 13.93
N SER A 84 -7.68 22.39 13.51
CA SER A 84 -8.83 22.99 14.20
C SER A 84 -10.21 22.51 13.72
N MET A 85 -10.29 21.65 12.71
CA MET A 85 -11.57 21.09 12.24
C MET A 85 -11.93 19.74 12.89
N VAL A 86 -11.21 19.35 13.95
CA VAL A 86 -11.58 18.24 14.84
C VAL A 86 -12.72 18.71 15.75
N GLN A 87 -13.91 18.89 15.21
CA GLN A 87 -15.12 19.00 16.02
C GLN A 87 -16.24 18.17 15.39
N TYR A 88 -16.44 16.99 15.99
CA TYR A 88 -17.66 16.18 15.99
C TYR A 88 -18.70 16.54 14.91
N HIS A 89 -18.63 15.88 13.76
CA HIS A 89 -19.82 15.70 12.93
C HIS A 89 -20.39 14.30 13.14
N GLU A 90 -21.61 14.34 13.67
CA GLU A 90 -22.54 13.27 13.97
C GLU A 90 -22.71 12.31 12.77
N TYR A 91 -22.57 11.01 13.05
CA TYR A 91 -22.69 9.93 12.08
C TYR A 91 -24.15 9.81 11.61
N HIS A 92 -24.42 10.27 10.38
CA HIS A 92 -25.65 9.96 9.66
C HIS A 92 -25.36 8.99 8.52
N PRO A 93 -25.94 7.77 8.50
CA PRO A 93 -25.68 6.80 7.45
C PRO A 93 -26.48 7.16 6.21
N VAL A 94 -25.87 7.91 5.29
CA VAL A 94 -26.36 7.96 3.91
C VAL A 94 -25.89 6.68 3.25
N HIS A 95 -26.84 5.84 2.80
CA HIS A 95 -26.59 4.69 1.93
C HIS A 95 -26.00 5.16 0.59
N ARG A 96 -24.72 5.55 0.58
CA ARG A 96 -23.94 5.74 -0.63
C ARG A 96 -23.64 4.33 -1.14
N LYS A 97 -24.19 3.97 -2.31
CA LYS A 97 -23.69 2.82 -3.06
C LYS A 97 -22.20 3.06 -3.27
N VAL A 98 -21.37 2.39 -2.48
CA VAL A 98 -19.92 2.45 -2.62
C VAL A 98 -19.64 1.84 -3.98
N ALA A 99 -19.36 2.69 -4.98
CA ALA A 99 -18.89 2.21 -6.27
C ALA A 99 -17.68 1.31 -5.99
N PRO A 100 -17.56 0.14 -6.65
CA PRO A 100 -16.38 -0.70 -6.49
C PRO A 100 -15.16 0.16 -6.81
N LEU A 101 -14.25 0.36 -5.86
CA LEU A 101 -13.02 1.12 -6.09
C LEU A 101 -12.22 0.37 -7.17
N VAL A 102 -12.07 0.98 -8.35
CA VAL A 102 -11.76 0.27 -9.62
C VAL A 102 -10.28 -0.07 -9.80
N LYS A 103 -9.36 0.46 -8.98
CA LYS A 103 -7.96 0.02 -8.96
C LYS A 103 -7.46 0.04 -7.51
N ARG A 104 -6.92 -1.11 -7.08
CA ARG A 104 -6.36 -1.42 -5.75
C ARG A 104 -5.05 -2.16 -5.97
N TYR A 105 -4.17 -2.18 -4.97
CA TYR A 105 -3.01 -3.05 -4.99
C TYR A 105 -3.48 -4.50 -4.82
N ASP A 106 -3.49 -5.25 -5.92
CA ASP A 106 -3.79 -6.67 -5.90
C ASP A 106 -2.49 -7.46 -5.71
N THR A 107 -2.42 -8.30 -4.69
CA THR A 107 -1.23 -9.15 -4.48
C THR A 107 -1.05 -10.06 -5.69
N THR A 108 0.19 -10.19 -6.15
CA THR A 108 0.54 -11.07 -7.27
C THR A 108 0.96 -12.46 -6.79
N GLU A 109 1.32 -12.58 -5.52
CA GLU A 109 1.70 -13.84 -4.86
C GLU A 109 0.71 -14.20 -3.74
N ASN A 110 0.90 -15.39 -3.17
CA ASN A 110 0.18 -15.83 -1.97
C ASN A 110 0.43 -14.88 -0.80
N VAL A 111 -0.60 -14.71 0.03
CA VAL A 111 -0.50 -13.93 1.27
C VAL A 111 -0.30 -14.87 2.44
N ASP A 112 0.88 -14.79 3.06
CA ASP A 112 1.26 -15.59 4.21
C ASP A 112 0.98 -14.83 5.52
N TYR A 113 1.09 -15.53 6.65
CA TYR A 113 1.19 -14.87 7.95
C TYR A 113 2.64 -14.72 8.44
N VAL A 114 2.92 -13.64 9.14
CA VAL A 114 4.25 -13.34 9.70
C VAL A 114 4.43 -13.92 11.11
N ALA A 115 5.67 -14.22 11.50
CA ALA A 115 5.99 -14.79 12.81
C ALA A 115 5.89 -13.80 14.00
N GLY A 116 5.87 -12.49 13.75
CA GLY A 116 5.96 -11.48 14.80
C GLY A 116 7.37 -11.27 15.34
N GLY A 117 7.49 -10.43 16.38
CA GLY A 117 8.76 -10.06 16.99
C GLY A 117 9.08 -8.57 16.82
N ASN A 118 10.37 -8.23 16.90
CA ASN A 118 10.84 -6.86 16.67
C ASN A 118 10.96 -6.59 15.17
N GLY A 119 10.08 -5.74 14.65
CA GLY A 119 10.08 -5.28 13.27
C GLY A 119 10.44 -3.80 13.12
N ILE A 120 10.24 -3.27 11.92
CA ILE A 120 10.49 -1.86 11.58
C ILE A 120 9.64 -0.91 12.44
N CYS A 121 8.39 -1.28 12.74
CA CYS A 121 7.50 -0.48 13.59
C CYS A 121 7.59 -0.82 15.09
N GLY A 122 8.56 -1.66 15.47
CA GLY A 122 8.74 -2.13 16.84
C GLY A 122 8.20 -3.54 17.07
N PHE A 123 8.03 -3.90 18.35
CA PHE A 123 7.59 -5.23 18.75
C PHE A 123 6.10 -5.44 18.49
N TYR A 124 5.75 -6.58 17.90
CA TYR A 124 4.37 -7.07 17.85
C TYR A 124 4.27 -8.58 18.02
N ASN A 125 3.19 -9.04 18.65
CA ASN A 125 2.85 -10.45 18.79
C ASN A 125 1.79 -10.82 17.73
N THR A 126 2.21 -11.59 16.74
CA THR A 126 1.39 -11.98 15.58
C THR A 126 0.08 -12.71 15.92
N THR A 127 0.06 -13.45 17.04
CA THR A 127 -1.13 -14.22 17.46
C THR A 127 -2.19 -13.37 18.18
N THR A 128 -1.84 -12.14 18.58
CA THR A 128 -2.71 -11.29 19.41
C THR A 128 -2.96 -9.90 18.82
N GLN A 129 -2.04 -9.39 17.99
CA GLN A 129 -2.16 -8.09 17.36
C GLN A 129 -2.56 -8.27 15.91
N ILE A 130 -3.63 -7.60 15.50
CA ILE A 130 -4.11 -7.56 14.12
C ILE A 130 -3.34 -6.46 13.38
N GLY A 131 -2.68 -6.82 12.29
CA GLY A 131 -2.04 -5.87 11.40
C GLY A 131 -1.50 -6.51 10.14
N ALA A 132 -0.81 -5.68 9.37
CA ALA A 132 -0.21 -6.06 8.10
C ALA A 132 1.27 -5.68 8.04
N CYS A 133 1.97 -6.37 7.17
CA CYS A 133 3.35 -6.13 6.81
C CYS A 133 3.40 -5.82 5.31
N ILE A 134 4.00 -4.71 4.91
CA ILE A 134 4.09 -4.27 3.50
C ILE A 134 5.55 -4.19 3.06
N TRP A 135 5.83 -4.01 1.77
CA TRP A 135 7.19 -4.23 1.27
C TRP A 135 8.19 -3.27 1.88
N SER A 136 9.26 -3.82 2.48
CA SER A 136 10.31 -3.04 3.13
C SER A 136 11.33 -2.45 2.15
N GLY A 137 11.25 -2.82 0.88
CA GLY A 137 12.25 -2.48 -0.13
C GLY A 137 13.20 -3.63 -0.43
N ASP A 138 14.10 -3.41 -1.39
CA ASP A 138 15.12 -4.39 -1.71
C ASP A 138 16.12 -4.51 -0.54
N ASN A 139 16.48 -5.74 -0.20
CA ASN A 139 17.40 -6.06 0.90
C ASN A 139 18.87 -5.94 0.48
N ARG A 140 19.18 -5.31 -0.66
CA ARG A 140 20.55 -5.20 -1.16
C ARG A 140 21.35 -4.12 -0.43
N THR A 141 20.66 -3.27 0.33
CA THR A 141 21.24 -2.22 1.16
C THR A 141 20.76 -2.35 2.60
N ASP A 142 21.56 -1.82 3.53
CA ASP A 142 21.17 -1.59 4.93
C ASP A 142 19.72 -1.09 4.95
N GLY A 143 18.80 -1.81 5.60
CA GLY A 143 17.37 -1.51 5.64
C GLY A 143 17.02 -0.17 6.32
N THR A 144 18.03 0.69 6.49
CA THR A 144 17.99 2.06 6.97
C THR A 144 18.33 3.07 5.88
N ASP A 145 18.59 2.69 4.62
CA ASP A 145 18.71 3.64 3.51
C ASP A 145 17.31 4.05 3.02
N PRO A 146 16.86 5.29 3.22
CA PRO A 146 15.56 5.75 2.72
C PRO A 146 15.36 5.57 1.20
N ALA A 147 16.44 5.61 0.40
CA ALA A 147 16.35 5.59 -1.05
C ALA A 147 15.96 4.22 -1.59
N THR A 148 16.01 3.20 -0.73
CA THR A 148 15.61 1.82 -1.04
C THR A 148 14.34 1.42 -0.30
N ALA A 149 13.69 2.34 0.43
CA ALA A 149 12.44 2.07 1.13
C ALA A 149 11.34 1.68 0.15
N GLY A 150 10.74 0.49 0.31
CA GLY A 150 9.59 0.05 -0.48
C GLY A 150 8.38 0.94 -0.22
N TRP A 151 7.46 0.51 0.63
CA TRP A 151 6.47 1.38 1.27
C TRP A 151 6.90 1.85 2.66
N ILE A 152 7.89 1.16 3.21
CA ILE A 152 8.38 1.31 4.57
C ILE A 152 9.84 0.85 4.64
N ASN A 153 10.66 1.40 5.51
CA ASN A 153 11.88 0.75 6.01
C ASN A 153 12.30 1.36 7.36
N GLY A 154 13.50 1.02 7.86
CA GLY A 154 13.99 1.48 9.17
C GLY A 154 14.10 3.00 9.33
N ARG A 155 14.33 3.77 8.25
CA ARG A 155 14.32 5.25 8.26
C ARG A 155 13.06 5.87 7.67
N PHE A 156 12.41 5.18 6.75
CA PHE A 156 11.12 5.53 6.17
C PHE A 156 10.01 4.78 6.92
N ASN A 157 9.86 5.09 8.21
CA ASN A 157 8.93 4.39 9.11
C ASN A 157 7.67 5.22 9.43
N SER A 158 7.47 6.36 8.77
CA SER A 158 6.26 7.18 8.91
C SER A 158 4.99 6.42 8.50
N THR A 159 5.14 5.34 7.72
CA THR A 159 4.08 4.41 7.34
C THR A 159 3.58 3.53 8.50
N CYS A 160 4.36 3.39 9.57
CA CYS A 160 3.96 2.63 10.75
C CYS A 160 2.65 3.14 11.35
N GLY A 161 1.73 2.22 11.61
CA GLY A 161 0.42 2.52 12.20
C GLY A 161 -0.60 3.16 11.25
N LYS A 162 -0.22 3.52 10.01
CA LYS A 162 -1.20 3.92 8.99
C LYS A 162 -2.14 2.76 8.73
N LYS A 163 -3.42 3.06 8.51
CA LYS A 163 -4.44 2.04 8.22
C LYS A 163 -4.46 1.70 6.75
N LEU A 164 -4.65 0.42 6.48
CA LEU A 164 -4.89 -0.14 5.16
C LEU A 164 -6.34 -0.59 5.05
N TYR A 165 -6.97 -0.33 3.92
CA TYR A 165 -8.15 -1.05 3.44
C TYR A 165 -7.69 -2.38 2.86
N ILE A 166 -8.25 -3.51 3.30
CA ILE A 166 -7.84 -4.85 2.81
C ILE A 166 -9.08 -5.72 2.60
N GLN A 167 -9.14 -6.46 1.50
CA GLN A 167 -10.18 -7.46 1.22
C GLN A 167 -9.61 -8.64 0.43
N ARG A 168 -10.29 -9.78 0.46
CA ARG A 168 -10.07 -10.84 -0.54
C ARG A 168 -10.48 -10.30 -1.91
N LYS A 169 -9.67 -10.55 -2.94
CA LYS A 169 -9.92 -10.02 -4.28
C LYS A 169 -11.30 -10.46 -4.79
N GLY A 170 -12.09 -9.50 -5.26
CA GLY A 170 -13.45 -9.73 -5.76
C GLY A 170 -14.51 -10.04 -4.68
N LYS A 171 -14.16 -9.99 -3.39
CA LYS A 171 -15.05 -10.32 -2.26
C LYS A 171 -15.24 -9.12 -1.31
N PRO A 172 -16.03 -8.09 -1.70
CA PRO A 172 -16.18 -6.85 -0.93
C PRO A 172 -16.80 -7.05 0.47
N GLU A 173 -17.45 -8.17 0.73
CA GLU A 173 -17.97 -8.55 2.03
C GLU A 173 -16.86 -8.91 3.05
N THR A 174 -15.63 -9.10 2.60
CA THR A 174 -14.49 -9.50 3.44
C THR A 174 -13.66 -8.32 3.97
N VAL A 175 -14.04 -7.07 3.67
CA VAL A 175 -13.26 -5.87 4.00
C VAL A 175 -12.89 -5.79 5.48
N LYS A 176 -11.61 -5.47 5.74
CA LYS A 176 -11.05 -5.10 7.05
C LYS A 176 -10.18 -3.85 6.91
N TYR A 177 -10.01 -3.15 8.02
CA TYR A 177 -9.10 -2.01 8.14
C TYR A 177 -8.02 -2.33 9.17
N LEU A 178 -6.77 -2.47 8.74
CA LEU A 178 -5.69 -2.97 9.58
C LEU A 178 -4.52 -1.98 9.60
N PRO A 179 -3.83 -1.79 10.74
CA PRO A 179 -2.62 -0.97 10.77
C PRO A 179 -1.44 -1.70 10.10
N VAL A 180 -0.51 -0.92 9.55
CA VAL A 180 0.84 -1.39 9.21
C VAL A 180 1.62 -1.59 10.51
N LEU A 181 2.09 -2.82 10.75
CA LEU A 181 2.87 -3.20 11.93
C LEU A 181 4.32 -3.56 11.61
N ASP A 182 4.66 -3.78 10.34
CA ASP A 182 6.03 -4.12 9.97
C ASP A 182 6.30 -3.92 8.46
N GLY A 183 7.57 -4.07 8.07
CA GLY A 183 7.97 -4.20 6.67
C GLY A 183 8.53 -5.59 6.36
N CYS A 184 8.14 -6.15 5.21
CA CYS A 184 8.47 -7.50 4.77
C CYS A 184 9.24 -7.46 3.46
N ASN A 185 10.24 -8.31 3.31
CA ASN A 185 11.03 -8.33 2.08
C ASN A 185 10.34 -9.07 0.92
N PHE A 186 9.47 -10.05 1.22
CA PHE A 186 8.76 -10.90 0.23
C PHE A 186 9.66 -11.63 -0.78
N ALA A 187 10.98 -11.70 -0.53
CA ALA A 187 11.97 -12.09 -1.53
C ALA A 187 11.93 -11.26 -2.83
N ALA A 188 11.26 -10.09 -2.79
CA ALA A 188 11.10 -9.20 -3.92
C ALA A 188 12.39 -8.42 -4.14
N GLN A 189 12.82 -8.36 -5.40
CA GLN A 189 14.03 -7.67 -5.83
C GLN A 189 13.76 -6.38 -6.59
N SER A 190 12.48 -6.09 -6.87
CA SER A 190 12.06 -4.93 -7.63
C SER A 190 10.74 -4.37 -7.10
N PRO A 191 10.43 -3.09 -7.40
CA PRO A 191 9.15 -2.49 -7.03
C PRO A 191 7.95 -3.20 -7.66
N ALA A 192 8.10 -3.72 -8.88
CA ALA A 192 7.04 -4.46 -9.56
C ALA A 192 6.66 -5.75 -8.81
N ASP A 193 7.64 -6.39 -8.16
CA ASP A 193 7.41 -7.62 -7.40
C ASP A 193 6.92 -7.32 -5.98
N GLY A 194 7.45 -6.26 -5.36
CA GLY A 194 7.25 -5.97 -3.94
C GLY A 194 6.07 -5.05 -3.62
N CYS A 195 5.84 -4.00 -4.40
CA CYS A 195 4.91 -2.93 -4.02
C CYS A 195 3.44 -3.35 -3.99
N PHE A 196 3.10 -4.49 -4.56
CA PHE A 196 1.76 -5.07 -4.51
C PHE A 196 1.56 -6.05 -3.35
N GLN A 197 2.63 -6.49 -2.69
CA GLN A 197 2.54 -7.55 -1.70
C GLN A 197 2.21 -7.03 -0.30
N ILE A 198 1.52 -7.88 0.43
CA ILE A 198 1.18 -7.71 1.83
C ILE A 198 1.23 -9.10 2.48
N TYR A 199 1.78 -9.19 3.69
CA TYR A 199 1.54 -10.30 4.61
C TYR A 199 0.75 -9.81 5.80
N LEU A 200 0.12 -10.76 6.51
CA LEU A 200 -0.74 -10.46 7.64
C LEU A 200 -0.13 -10.99 8.93
N THR A 201 -0.42 -10.37 10.07
CA THR A 201 -0.27 -11.08 11.36
C THR A 201 -1.18 -12.32 11.36
N GLU A 202 -0.84 -13.37 12.11
CA GLU A 202 -1.68 -14.58 12.23
C GLU A 202 -3.10 -14.24 12.69
N ALA A 203 -3.25 -13.33 13.65
CA ALA A 203 -4.55 -12.83 14.11
C ALA A 203 -5.37 -12.14 13.00
N ALA A 204 -4.71 -11.43 12.09
CA ALA A 204 -5.35 -10.82 10.92
C ALA A 204 -5.65 -11.85 9.82
N PHE A 205 -4.74 -12.79 9.59
CA PHE A 205 -4.86 -13.86 8.60
C PHE A 205 -6.12 -14.69 8.85
N LEU A 206 -6.39 -15.05 10.11
CA LEU A 206 -7.59 -15.78 10.54
C LEU A 206 -8.91 -15.04 10.27
N LEU A 207 -8.88 -13.73 9.99
CA LEU A 207 -10.09 -12.98 9.61
C LEU A 207 -10.52 -13.25 8.16
N PHE A 208 -9.62 -13.81 7.34
CA PHE A 208 -9.81 -14.04 5.90
C PHE A 208 -9.69 -15.51 5.50
N ALA A 209 -8.92 -16.28 6.26
CA ALA A 209 -8.61 -17.67 5.99
C ALA A 209 -9.77 -18.61 6.34
N ASP A 210 -9.96 -19.64 5.51
CA ASP A 210 -10.63 -20.85 5.97
C ASP A 210 -9.66 -21.79 6.70
N GLN A 211 -10.19 -22.93 7.17
CA GLN A 211 -9.42 -23.89 7.94
C GLN A 211 -8.26 -24.52 7.14
N ASP A 212 -8.44 -24.72 5.84
CA ASP A 212 -7.42 -25.34 4.99
C ASP A 212 -6.30 -24.35 4.69
N GLU A 213 -6.64 -23.10 4.41
CA GLU A 213 -5.67 -22.00 4.26
C GLU A 213 -4.83 -21.79 5.52
N PHE A 214 -5.46 -21.84 6.69
CA PHE A 214 -4.75 -21.77 7.96
C PHE A 214 -3.77 -22.92 8.15
N ASN A 215 -4.17 -24.15 7.83
CA ASN A 215 -3.30 -25.32 7.92
C ASN A 215 -2.13 -25.26 6.92
N ASN A 216 -2.36 -24.65 5.74
CA ASN A 216 -1.34 -24.51 4.70
C ASN A 216 -0.40 -23.33 4.91
N GLY A 217 -0.79 -22.36 5.74
CA GLY A 217 0.03 -21.19 6.08
C GLY A 217 -0.12 -19.98 5.14
N TYR A 218 -1.01 -20.06 4.15
CA TYR A 218 -1.19 -19.01 3.16
C TYR A 218 -2.63 -18.94 2.65
N LEU A 219 -3.04 -17.75 2.22
CA LEU A 219 -4.30 -17.51 1.53
C LEU A 219 -4.16 -17.96 0.06
N ASN A 220 -5.07 -18.82 -0.41
CA ASN A 220 -5.08 -19.36 -1.77
C ASN A 220 -5.60 -18.37 -2.84
N SER A 221 -5.98 -17.16 -2.42
CA SER A 221 -6.48 -16.12 -3.31
C SER A 221 -5.76 -14.82 -3.04
N SER A 222 -5.54 -14.05 -4.11
CA SER A 222 -5.05 -12.67 -4.04
C SER A 222 -5.90 -11.80 -3.11
N MET A 223 -5.25 -10.81 -2.50
CA MET A 223 -5.91 -9.75 -1.73
C MET A 223 -5.84 -8.44 -2.49
N SER A 224 -6.91 -7.66 -2.42
CA SER A 224 -6.90 -6.27 -2.85
C SER A 224 -6.73 -5.38 -1.62
N TRP A 225 -5.74 -4.51 -1.63
CA TRP A 225 -5.48 -3.57 -0.54
C TRP A 225 -5.11 -2.18 -1.03
N ASP A 226 -5.23 -1.20 -0.14
CA ASP A 226 -4.82 0.18 -0.37
C ASP A 226 -4.60 0.89 0.98
N PHE A 227 -3.98 2.05 0.97
CA PHE A 227 -4.03 2.94 2.12
C PHE A 227 -5.46 3.42 2.34
N ASP A 228 -5.89 3.46 3.60
CA ASP A 228 -7.21 3.96 4.00
C ASP A 228 -7.25 5.50 3.88
N ASN A 229 -7.16 6.00 2.65
CA ASN A 229 -7.31 7.40 2.25
C ASN A 229 -7.84 7.52 0.79
N LEU A 230 -8.56 6.51 0.31
CA LEU A 230 -9.03 6.44 -1.08
C LEU A 230 -9.97 7.59 -1.48
N GLN A 231 -10.66 8.19 -0.52
CA GLN A 231 -11.56 9.34 -0.74
C GLN A 231 -10.94 10.67 -0.28
N LEU A 232 -9.64 10.66 0.05
CA LEU A 232 -8.89 11.82 0.55
C LEU A 232 -9.44 12.41 1.87
N ASP A 233 -10.20 11.62 2.61
CA ASP A 233 -10.85 11.96 3.88
C ASP A 233 -10.07 11.51 5.13
N HIS A 234 -9.02 10.71 4.94
CA HIS A 234 -8.13 10.20 5.99
C HIS A 234 -6.65 10.51 5.66
N PRO A 235 -6.26 11.78 5.49
CA PRO A 235 -4.95 12.15 4.96
C PRO A 235 -3.76 11.67 5.81
N TRP A 236 -3.97 11.37 7.11
CA TRP A 236 -2.95 10.79 7.97
C TRP A 236 -2.54 9.36 7.55
N ASN A 237 -3.41 8.64 6.85
CA ASN A 237 -3.14 7.32 6.30
C ASN A 237 -2.52 7.38 4.89
N ALA A 238 -2.36 8.55 4.27
CA ALA A 238 -1.82 8.65 2.92
C ALA A 238 -0.41 8.03 2.81
N PRO A 239 -0.09 7.33 1.70
CA PRO A 239 1.29 6.95 1.40
C PRO A 239 2.14 8.20 1.20
N LEU A 240 3.39 8.05 1.59
CA LEU A 240 4.48 8.94 1.24
C LEU A 240 5.45 8.13 0.41
#